data_AF-A0A9N9YM55-F1
#
_entry.id   AF-A0A9N9YM55-F1
#
_cell.length_a   1.000
_cell.length_b   1.000
_cell.length_c   1.000
_cell.angle_alpha   90.00
_cell.angle_beta   90.00
_cell.angle_gamma   90.00
#
_symmetry.space_group_name_H-M   'P 1'
#
loop_
_entity.id
_entity.type
_entity.pdbx_description
1 polymer ?
#
loop_
_entity_poly.entity_id
_entity_poly.type
_entity_poly.pdbx_seq_one_letter_code
_entity_poly.pdbx_strand_id
1 'polypeptide(L)'
;MLRTARISALRAPRPLYTSSLLCQRRAATTDANVEKKEGDISSVFRSLSAGDSTETLPQRFAEVKRNLIQDPVALQNSWNRLLDHLRVETEKIAKQGSACIPEIDFSDIENPSKDFNDALRKRGVAVIRQVVPEKEARAYKEEIEQYVAANPSTKAFPPHDPQVFELYWSKPQLAARGHPNMIEAQKFLLSYYHSKDPHTPCSLQQPLTYADRLRIRQPGDAGFALGPHIDGGGVERWEKAGYGQGQVYDKIFEGKWEEFDAWELSTRLKAKQDLYNGAGACSMFRMFQAWLGMSHTGPKEGTLLVNPLLSLSTSYFLLRPFFAPKKQWASEPGSPYTPEYLNSDNWALAPPASPELQGAWPGHCQELNHVLHPHLNLPKTMVHVPRIRPGDYVAWHCDTIHAVDSVHGGKSDSSVLYIPACPTTKINLDYVRKQRDHFIQGIPPFDFPGGVGESQHVGRPGAAALKELSNEAALRAFGFAPFDVAVAKEQEEASLLEYGNKVLGF
;
A
#
# COMPACT_ATOMS: atom_id res chain seq x y z
N MET A 1 -34.72 26.40 -81.78
CA MET A 1 -33.29 26.03 -81.85
C MET A 1 -32.81 25.71 -80.44
N LEU A 2 -32.02 24.64 -80.30
CA LEU A 2 -31.52 24.05 -79.05
C LEU A 2 -30.63 25.01 -78.20
N ARG A 3 -30.72 24.95 -76.86
CA ARG A 3 -29.78 24.28 -75.90
C ARG A 3 -29.87 24.84 -74.45
N THR A 4 -30.35 23.99 -73.54
CA THR A 4 -29.94 23.67 -72.13
C THR A 4 -29.17 24.66 -71.23
N ALA A 5 -29.67 24.84 -69.98
CA ALA A 5 -29.05 24.42 -68.68
C ALA A 5 -29.88 25.01 -67.48
N ARG A 6 -30.76 24.21 -66.83
CA ARG A 6 -30.65 23.45 -65.56
C ARG A 6 -30.59 24.27 -64.25
N ILE A 7 -31.49 23.86 -63.36
CA ILE A 7 -32.11 24.53 -62.20
C ILE A 7 -31.50 24.00 -60.89
N SER A 8 -31.37 24.84 -59.86
CA SER A 8 -31.52 24.41 -58.47
C SER A 8 -32.06 25.56 -57.61
N ALA A 9 -33.05 25.25 -56.78
CA ALA A 9 -34.02 26.17 -56.20
C ALA A 9 -33.67 26.62 -54.77
N LEU A 10 -33.99 27.89 -54.50
CA LEU A 10 -34.01 28.55 -53.19
C LEU A 10 -35.15 28.03 -52.30
N ARG A 11 -34.90 27.90 -50.98
CA ARG A 11 -35.94 27.88 -49.94
C ARG A 11 -35.47 28.52 -48.62
N ALA A 12 -36.46 29.10 -47.93
CA ALA A 12 -36.47 30.14 -46.91
C ALA A 12 -36.00 29.75 -45.48
N PRO A 13 -35.83 30.72 -44.54
CA PRO A 13 -35.23 30.50 -43.22
C PRO A 13 -36.25 30.28 -42.08
N ARG A 14 -35.95 29.40 -41.11
CA ARG A 14 -36.54 29.27 -39.75
C ARG A 14 -35.60 28.43 -38.83
N PRO A 15 -35.82 28.35 -37.50
CA PRO A 15 -35.47 29.30 -36.45
C PRO A 15 -34.40 28.75 -35.47
N LEU A 16 -33.87 29.62 -34.60
CA LEU A 16 -32.95 29.28 -33.53
C LEU A 16 -33.59 28.32 -32.51
N TYR A 17 -33.04 27.10 -32.38
CA TYR A 17 -33.30 26.19 -31.27
C TYR A 17 -32.10 26.19 -30.33
N THR A 18 -32.32 26.68 -29.12
CA THR A 18 -31.44 26.51 -27.97
C THR A 18 -31.35 25.03 -27.60
N SER A 19 -30.19 24.41 -27.85
CA SER A 19 -29.86 23.07 -27.34
C SER A 19 -29.37 23.20 -25.91
N SER A 20 -30.24 22.88 -24.95
CA SER A 20 -29.84 22.59 -23.57
C SER A 20 -28.97 21.33 -23.58
N LEU A 21 -27.67 21.49 -23.36
CA LEU A 21 -26.77 20.37 -23.04
C LEU A 21 -27.18 19.79 -21.69
N LEU A 22 -28.05 18.78 -21.73
CA LEU A 22 -28.23 17.84 -20.62
C LEU A 22 -26.89 17.14 -20.42
N CYS A 23 -26.13 17.64 -19.46
CA CYS A 23 -24.99 16.95 -18.86
C CYS A 23 -25.51 15.63 -18.27
N GLN A 24 -25.39 14.55 -19.03
CA GLN A 24 -25.58 13.21 -18.50
C GLN A 24 -24.52 12.98 -17.44
N ARG A 25 -24.94 13.08 -16.17
CA ARG A 25 -24.22 12.52 -15.04
C ARG A 25 -24.06 11.02 -15.28
N ARG A 26 -22.95 10.60 -15.90
CA ARG A 26 -22.44 9.24 -15.73
C ARG A 26 -21.93 9.16 -14.31
N ALA A 27 -22.81 8.77 -13.38
CA ALA A 27 -22.37 8.10 -12.17
C ALA A 27 -21.64 6.84 -12.65
N ALA A 28 -20.32 6.79 -12.49
CA ALA A 28 -19.58 5.56 -12.66
C ALA A 28 -20.05 4.59 -11.58
N THR A 29 -20.94 3.68 -11.94
CA THR A 29 -21.16 2.46 -11.17
C THR A 29 -19.87 1.65 -11.29
N THR A 30 -19.08 1.63 -10.23
CA THR A 30 -17.93 0.74 -10.11
C THR A 30 -18.43 -0.69 -10.00
N ASP A 31 -18.42 -1.43 -11.11
CA ASP A 31 -18.54 -2.88 -11.04
C ASP A 31 -17.26 -3.42 -10.40
N ALA A 32 -17.36 -3.90 -9.16
CA ALA A 32 -16.28 -4.51 -8.38
C ALA A 32 -15.82 -5.89 -8.93
N ASN A 33 -16.04 -6.15 -10.22
CA ASN A 33 -15.90 -7.44 -10.89
C ASN A 33 -15.13 -7.38 -12.22
N VAL A 34 -14.50 -6.25 -12.55
CA VAL A 34 -13.63 -6.18 -13.73
C VAL A 34 -12.24 -6.70 -13.34
N GLU A 35 -11.82 -7.83 -13.94
CA GLU A 35 -10.45 -8.33 -13.80
C GLU A 35 -9.44 -7.24 -14.23
N LYS A 36 -8.30 -7.17 -13.53
CA LYS A 36 -7.25 -6.23 -13.89
C LYS A 36 -6.67 -6.58 -15.25
N LYS A 37 -6.46 -5.54 -16.07
CA LYS A 37 -5.78 -5.69 -17.36
C LYS A 37 -4.37 -6.24 -17.15
N GLU A 38 -3.90 -7.03 -18.11
CA GLU A 38 -2.53 -7.54 -18.12
C GLU A 38 -1.51 -6.38 -18.13
N GLY A 39 -0.47 -6.48 -17.30
CA GLY A 39 0.54 -5.42 -17.08
C GLY A 39 1.63 -5.89 -16.11
N ASP A 40 2.57 -5.02 -15.77
CA ASP A 40 3.63 -5.28 -14.78
C ASP A 40 3.69 -4.20 -13.69
N ILE A 41 4.65 -4.31 -12.77
CA ILE A 41 4.79 -3.39 -11.63
C ILE A 41 5.01 -1.92 -12.03
N SER A 42 5.52 -1.62 -13.22
CA SER A 42 5.72 -0.24 -13.69
C SER A 42 4.40 0.52 -13.84
N SER A 43 3.29 -0.19 -14.10
CA SER A 43 1.95 0.40 -14.24
C SER A 43 1.40 0.99 -12.94
N VAL A 44 1.96 0.60 -11.79
CA VAL A 44 1.57 1.12 -10.46
C VAL A 44 2.12 2.54 -10.25
N PHE A 45 3.30 2.83 -10.80
CA PHE A 45 4.02 4.08 -10.59
C PHE A 45 3.83 5.00 -11.80
N ARG A 46 3.33 6.21 -11.54
CA ARG A 46 3.16 7.19 -12.60
C ARG A 46 4.52 7.68 -13.09
N SER A 47 5.50 7.86 -12.20
CA SER A 47 6.86 8.26 -12.59
C SER A 47 7.53 7.27 -13.54
N LEU A 48 7.18 5.99 -13.49
CA LEU A 48 7.70 4.96 -14.40
C LEU A 48 6.90 4.87 -15.71
N SER A 49 5.59 5.14 -15.68
CA SER A 49 4.69 4.93 -16.82
C SER A 49 4.39 6.18 -17.64
N ALA A 50 4.47 7.38 -17.06
CA ALA A 50 4.02 8.62 -17.69
C ALA A 50 5.13 9.41 -18.42
N GLY A 51 6.41 9.07 -18.24
CA GLY A 51 7.53 9.81 -18.84
C GLY A 51 7.47 11.32 -18.56
N ASP A 52 7.79 12.15 -19.56
CA ASP A 52 7.76 13.62 -19.49
C ASP A 52 6.34 14.24 -19.64
N SER A 53 5.28 13.50 -19.27
CA SER A 53 3.90 13.96 -19.43
C SER A 53 3.63 15.27 -18.66
N THR A 54 3.07 16.26 -19.35
CA THR A 54 2.66 17.56 -18.77
C THR A 54 1.23 17.54 -18.25
N GLU A 55 0.60 16.37 -18.11
CA GLU A 55 -0.77 16.24 -17.66
C GLU A 55 -0.95 16.68 -16.20
N THR A 56 -1.90 17.57 -15.98
CA THR A 56 -2.31 18.08 -14.67
C THR A 56 -3.55 17.36 -14.15
N LEU A 57 -3.73 17.37 -12.82
CA LEU A 57 -4.91 16.77 -12.22
C LEU A 57 -6.18 17.49 -12.68
N PRO A 58 -7.31 16.78 -12.87
CA PRO A 58 -8.58 17.42 -13.20
C PRO A 58 -8.95 18.52 -12.20
N GLN A 59 -9.47 19.65 -12.69
CA GLN A 59 -9.79 20.84 -11.87
C GLN A 59 -10.73 20.59 -10.69
N ARG A 60 -11.52 19.51 -10.72
CA ARG A 60 -12.35 19.09 -9.58
C ARG A 60 -11.54 18.85 -8.30
N PHE A 61 -10.25 18.50 -8.39
CA PHE A 61 -9.41 18.32 -7.20
C PHE A 61 -9.11 19.63 -6.47
N ALA A 62 -9.17 20.78 -7.16
CA ALA A 62 -9.15 22.08 -6.50
C ALA A 62 -10.43 22.30 -5.66
N GLU A 63 -11.58 21.79 -6.12
CA GLU A 63 -12.83 21.79 -5.34
C GLU A 63 -12.77 20.84 -4.14
N VAL A 64 -12.20 19.64 -4.32
CA VAL A 64 -11.93 18.71 -3.20
C VAL A 64 -11.13 19.41 -2.11
N LYS A 65 -10.03 20.09 -2.47
CA LYS A 65 -9.23 20.87 -1.51
C LYS A 65 -10.06 21.98 -0.86
N ARG A 66 -10.83 22.77 -1.62
CA ARG A 66 -11.72 23.80 -1.06
C ARG A 66 -12.67 23.24 -0.01
N ASN A 67 -13.27 22.08 -0.27
CA ASN A 67 -14.26 21.47 0.62
C ASN A 67 -13.66 20.88 1.90
N LEU A 68 -12.36 20.58 1.92
CA LEU A 68 -11.66 20.08 3.10
C LEU A 68 -11.24 21.19 4.08
N ILE A 69 -11.12 22.43 3.62
CA ILE A 69 -10.77 23.56 4.49
C ILE A 69 -12.02 24.02 5.26
N GLN A 70 -12.10 23.65 6.54
CA GLN A 70 -13.17 24.11 7.43
C GLN A 70 -12.79 25.40 8.17
N ASP A 71 -11.57 25.43 8.74
CA ASP A 71 -11.01 26.58 9.45
C ASP A 71 -9.60 26.88 8.91
N PRO A 72 -9.45 27.91 8.06
CA PRO A 72 -8.16 28.32 7.49
C PRO A 72 -7.11 28.68 8.56
N VAL A 73 -7.53 29.27 9.68
CA VAL A 73 -6.63 29.73 10.74
C VAL A 73 -6.13 28.52 11.52
N ALA A 74 -7.02 27.60 11.89
CA ALA A 74 -6.63 26.34 12.53
C ALA A 74 -5.66 25.54 11.65
N LEU A 75 -5.92 25.46 10.34
CA LEU A 75 -5.08 24.73 9.39
C LEU A 75 -3.69 25.37 9.25
N GLN A 76 -3.60 26.70 9.14
CA GLN A 76 -2.31 27.40 9.12
C GLN A 76 -1.52 27.18 10.41
N ASN A 77 -2.18 27.29 11.57
CA ASN A 77 -1.53 27.08 12.86
C ASN A 77 -1.04 25.63 13.01
N SER A 78 -1.82 24.65 12.55
CA SER A 78 -1.44 23.24 12.62
C SER A 78 -0.24 22.92 11.73
N TRP A 79 -0.19 23.51 10.53
CA TRP A 79 0.94 23.40 9.62
C TRP A 79 2.22 23.93 10.24
N ASN A 80 2.17 25.10 10.88
CA ASN A 80 3.34 25.66 11.56
C ASN A 80 3.87 24.72 12.65
N ARG A 81 2.99 24.21 13.52
CA ARG A 81 3.35 23.23 14.56
C ARG A 81 3.93 21.94 13.96
N LEU A 82 3.36 21.46 12.86
CA LEU A 82 3.83 20.27 12.18
C LEU A 82 5.25 20.45 11.62
N LEU A 83 5.54 21.58 10.99
CA LEU A 83 6.87 21.87 10.45
C LEU A 83 7.93 21.96 11.56
N ASP A 84 7.60 22.54 12.70
CA ASP A 84 8.50 22.60 13.85
C ASP A 84 8.80 21.20 14.41
N HIS A 85 7.78 20.34 14.51
CA HIS A 85 7.96 18.94 14.92
C HIS A 85 8.79 18.13 13.92
N LEU A 86 8.54 18.31 12.61
CA LEU A 86 9.29 17.63 11.56
C LEU A 86 10.76 18.02 11.56
N ARG A 87 11.09 19.30 11.78
CA ARG A 87 12.49 19.75 11.86
C ARG A 87 13.26 18.97 12.92
N VAL A 88 12.66 18.76 14.09
CA VAL A 88 13.29 17.99 15.18
C VAL A 88 13.33 16.49 14.89
N GLU A 89 12.23 15.89 14.44
CA GLU A 89 12.17 14.43 14.25
C GLU A 89 12.98 13.96 13.03
N THR A 90 13.07 14.76 11.96
CA THR A 90 13.90 14.42 10.80
C THR A 90 15.39 14.42 11.14
N GLU A 91 15.87 15.35 11.96
CA GLU A 91 17.25 15.34 12.48
C GLU A 91 17.54 14.10 13.33
N LYS A 92 16.60 13.72 14.20
CA LYS A 92 16.72 12.49 15.01
C LYS A 92 16.82 11.24 14.14
N ILE A 93 15.95 11.10 13.15
CA ILE A 93 15.97 9.94 12.22
C ILE A 93 17.27 9.93 11.42
N ALA A 94 17.68 11.07 10.87
CA ALA A 94 18.93 11.18 10.12
C ALA A 94 20.16 10.78 10.96
N LYS A 95 20.15 11.07 12.26
CA LYS A 95 21.21 10.66 13.20
C LYS A 95 21.13 9.18 13.57
N GLN A 96 19.92 8.64 13.77
CA GLN A 96 19.72 7.25 14.20
C GLN A 96 19.88 6.24 13.07
N GLY A 97 19.53 6.59 11.83
CA GLY A 97 19.54 5.65 10.70
C GLY A 97 18.67 4.43 10.98
N SER A 98 19.15 3.22 10.63
CA SER A 98 18.39 1.97 10.85
C SER A 98 18.07 1.69 12.32
N ALA A 99 18.83 2.26 13.27
CA ALA A 99 18.62 2.02 14.71
C ALA A 99 17.30 2.60 15.26
N CYS A 100 16.57 3.39 14.47
CA CYS A 100 15.23 3.83 14.85
C CYS A 100 14.14 2.79 14.60
N ILE A 101 14.44 1.70 13.88
CA ILE A 101 13.50 0.61 13.61
C ILE A 101 13.59 -0.38 14.79
N PRO A 102 12.52 -0.55 15.57
CA PRO A 102 12.51 -1.50 16.67
C PRO A 102 12.57 -2.95 16.16
N GLU A 103 13.24 -3.79 16.93
CA GLU A 103 13.40 -5.22 16.66
C GLU A 103 12.94 -6.01 17.89
N ILE A 104 12.35 -7.19 17.65
CA ILE A 104 11.93 -8.12 18.71
C ILE A 104 12.18 -9.56 18.23
N ASP A 105 12.64 -10.45 19.12
CA ASP A 105 12.71 -11.87 18.81
C ASP A 105 11.31 -12.49 18.84
N PHE A 106 11.02 -13.43 17.93
CA PHE A 106 9.72 -14.09 17.89
C PHE A 106 9.34 -14.75 19.22
N SER A 107 10.32 -15.23 20.00
CA SER A 107 10.10 -15.79 21.34
C SER A 107 9.51 -14.80 22.35
N ASP A 108 9.62 -13.49 22.08
CA ASP A 108 9.30 -12.43 23.03
C ASP A 108 8.01 -11.68 22.67
N ILE A 109 7.35 -12.02 21.56
CA ILE A 109 6.17 -11.30 21.06
C ILE A 109 4.95 -11.37 21.98
N GLU A 110 4.89 -12.36 22.88
CA GLU A 110 3.82 -12.45 23.88
C GLU A 110 4.00 -11.39 25.00
N ASN A 111 5.24 -10.94 25.23
CA ASN A 111 5.58 -10.00 26.30
C ASN A 111 6.54 -8.90 25.79
N PRO A 112 6.15 -8.11 24.77
CA PRO A 112 6.99 -7.06 24.22
C PRO A 112 7.31 -6.01 25.30
N SER A 113 8.55 -5.53 25.31
CA SER A 113 8.95 -4.45 26.21
C SER A 113 8.15 -3.17 25.93
N LYS A 114 7.99 -2.32 26.95
CA LYS A 114 7.36 -1.00 26.78
C LYS A 114 8.06 -0.17 25.70
N ASP A 115 9.40 -0.21 25.67
CA ASP A 115 10.20 0.54 24.70
C ASP A 115 9.96 0.06 23.27
N PHE A 116 9.85 -1.26 23.05
CA PHE A 116 9.47 -1.82 21.75
C PHE A 116 8.07 -1.36 21.34
N ASN A 117 7.09 -1.47 22.25
CA ASN A 117 5.72 -1.06 21.99
C ASN A 117 5.61 0.42 21.59
N ASP A 118 6.25 1.30 22.36
CA ASP A 118 6.25 2.74 22.10
C ASP A 118 6.96 3.06 20.78
N ALA A 119 8.07 2.38 20.49
CA ALA A 119 8.81 2.54 19.25
C ALA A 119 7.99 2.09 18.04
N LEU A 120 7.36 0.91 18.07
CA LEU A 120 6.52 0.43 16.96
C LEU A 120 5.34 1.40 16.73
N ARG A 121 4.66 1.84 17.79
CA ARG A 121 3.57 2.82 17.68
C ARG A 121 4.01 4.14 17.06
N LYS A 122 5.19 4.62 17.43
CA LYS A 122 5.75 5.88 16.92
C LYS A 122 6.27 5.76 15.48
N ARG A 123 6.91 4.64 15.15
CA ARG A 123 7.68 4.47 13.91
C ARG A 123 6.91 3.78 12.80
N GLY A 124 5.87 3.01 13.14
CA GLY A 124 5.04 2.31 12.17
C GLY A 124 5.79 1.25 11.37
N VAL A 125 6.87 0.71 11.93
CA VAL A 125 7.71 -0.34 11.32
C VAL A 125 8.41 -1.12 12.42
N ALA A 126 8.57 -2.43 12.24
CA ALA A 126 9.35 -3.29 13.12
C ALA A 126 9.94 -4.47 12.35
N VAL A 127 10.96 -5.10 12.95
CA VAL A 127 11.47 -6.41 12.55
C VAL A 127 11.16 -7.42 13.65
N ILE A 128 10.48 -8.50 13.29
CA ILE A 128 10.31 -9.67 14.16
C ILE A 128 11.33 -10.72 13.71
N ARG A 129 12.30 -11.00 14.57
CA ARG A 129 13.41 -11.90 14.27
C ARG A 129 12.99 -13.35 14.42
N GLN A 130 13.53 -14.22 13.56
CA GLN A 130 13.37 -15.67 13.68
C GLN A 130 11.91 -16.15 13.73
N VAL A 131 11.01 -15.54 12.95
CA VAL A 131 9.61 -16.01 12.84
C VAL A 131 9.59 -17.41 12.26
N VAL A 132 10.33 -17.64 11.18
CA VAL A 132 10.58 -18.98 10.61
C VAL A 132 12.02 -19.37 10.92
N PRO A 133 12.31 -20.62 11.32
CA PRO A 133 13.69 -21.05 11.53
C PRO A 133 14.58 -20.76 10.31
N GLU A 134 15.78 -20.24 10.56
CA GLU A 134 16.69 -19.73 9.53
C GLU A 134 16.94 -20.71 8.37
N LYS A 135 17.17 -21.99 8.72
CA LYS A 135 17.41 -23.08 7.75
C LYS A 135 16.18 -23.36 6.89
N GLU A 136 14.98 -23.29 7.48
CA GLU A 136 13.73 -23.53 6.78
C GLU A 136 13.43 -22.39 5.80
N ALA A 137 13.54 -21.14 6.26
CA ALA A 137 13.37 -19.96 5.41
C ALA A 137 14.41 -19.87 4.28
N ARG A 138 15.64 -20.37 4.51
CA ARG A 138 16.66 -20.55 3.46
C ARG A 138 16.22 -21.58 2.42
N ALA A 139 15.73 -22.73 2.86
CA ALA A 139 15.28 -23.81 1.98
C ALA A 139 14.11 -23.38 1.07
N TYR A 140 13.23 -22.48 1.54
CA TYR A 140 12.18 -21.91 0.71
C TYR A 140 12.70 -21.29 -0.59
N LYS A 141 13.83 -20.56 -0.52
CA LYS A 141 14.45 -19.99 -1.72
C LYS A 141 14.91 -21.09 -2.69
N GLU A 142 15.62 -22.08 -2.19
CA GLU A 142 16.14 -23.20 -3.00
C GLU A 142 14.98 -23.96 -3.68
N GLU A 143 13.89 -24.23 -2.95
CA GLU A 143 12.69 -24.87 -3.49
C GLU A 143 11.99 -23.98 -4.55
N ILE A 144 11.97 -22.66 -4.38
CA ILE A 144 11.42 -21.73 -5.38
C ILE A 144 12.28 -21.74 -6.64
N GLU A 145 13.60 -21.66 -6.53
CA GLU A 145 14.51 -21.70 -7.69
C GLU A 145 14.34 -23.01 -8.47
N GLN A 146 14.19 -24.15 -7.78
CA GLN A 146 13.90 -25.45 -8.40
C GLN A 146 12.52 -25.47 -9.07
N TYR A 147 11.49 -24.91 -8.42
CA TYR A 147 10.15 -24.83 -8.98
C TYR A 147 10.09 -23.97 -10.24
N VAL A 148 10.80 -22.83 -10.26
CA VAL A 148 10.95 -21.98 -11.45
C VAL A 148 11.70 -22.72 -12.56
N ALA A 149 12.80 -23.41 -12.24
CA ALA A 149 13.57 -24.17 -13.22
C ALA A 149 12.75 -25.30 -13.87
N ALA A 150 11.86 -25.95 -13.11
CA ALA A 150 10.92 -26.95 -13.63
C ALA A 150 9.78 -26.36 -14.48
N ASN A 151 9.53 -25.04 -14.36
CA ASN A 151 8.42 -24.34 -14.97
C ASN A 151 8.91 -23.09 -15.73
N PRO A 152 9.57 -23.25 -16.89
CA PRO A 152 10.14 -22.13 -17.65
C PRO A 152 9.10 -21.15 -18.21
N SER A 153 7.81 -21.49 -18.13
CA SER A 153 6.67 -20.59 -18.42
C SER A 153 6.42 -19.54 -17.32
N THR A 154 7.12 -19.62 -16.19
CA THR A 154 6.96 -18.68 -15.07
C THR A 154 7.20 -17.24 -15.52
N LYS A 155 6.18 -16.39 -15.39
CA LYS A 155 6.31 -14.96 -15.66
C LYS A 155 7.12 -14.27 -14.57
N ALA A 156 8.01 -13.36 -14.97
CA ALA A 156 8.81 -12.57 -14.07
C ALA A 156 9.22 -11.22 -14.69
N PHE A 157 9.61 -10.28 -13.84
CA PHE A 157 10.03 -8.94 -14.23
C PHE A 157 11.43 -8.60 -13.69
N PRO A 158 12.29 -7.94 -14.50
CA PRO A 158 12.18 -7.81 -15.95
C PRO A 158 12.37 -9.19 -16.66
N PRO A 159 11.84 -9.38 -17.88
CA PRO A 159 11.88 -10.69 -18.54
C PRO A 159 13.28 -11.27 -18.81
N HIS A 160 14.28 -10.41 -19.03
CA HIS A 160 15.65 -10.80 -19.36
C HIS A 160 16.56 -10.98 -18.14
N ASP A 161 16.11 -10.55 -16.97
CA ASP A 161 16.81 -10.69 -15.70
C ASP A 161 15.78 -10.78 -14.56
N PRO A 162 15.08 -11.92 -14.41
CA PRO A 162 13.98 -12.08 -13.46
C PRO A 162 14.35 -11.71 -12.02
N GLN A 163 13.75 -10.64 -11.49
CA GLN A 163 13.91 -10.21 -10.09
C GLN A 163 12.63 -10.40 -9.27
N VAL A 164 11.47 -10.13 -9.86
CA VAL A 164 10.14 -10.30 -9.25
C VAL A 164 9.38 -11.38 -10.01
N PHE A 165 8.87 -12.39 -9.31
CA PHE A 165 8.21 -13.53 -9.92
C PHE A 165 6.70 -13.44 -9.73
N GLU A 166 5.95 -13.61 -10.82
CA GLU A 166 4.49 -13.72 -10.82
C GLU A 166 4.09 -15.16 -10.42
N LEU A 167 4.54 -15.55 -9.22
CA LEU A 167 4.25 -16.80 -8.53
C LEU A 167 3.48 -16.51 -7.25
N TYR A 168 2.51 -17.35 -6.92
CA TYR A 168 1.61 -17.14 -5.79
C TYR A 168 1.36 -18.42 -4.99
N TRP A 169 1.42 -19.59 -5.63
CA TRP A 169 0.93 -20.87 -5.10
C TRP A 169 2.03 -21.91 -4.95
N SER A 170 3.31 -21.54 -5.09
CA SER A 170 4.41 -22.47 -4.86
C SER A 170 4.36 -23.05 -3.44
N LYS A 171 4.85 -24.29 -3.27
CA LYS A 171 4.88 -24.95 -1.95
C LYS A 171 5.55 -24.08 -0.87
N PRO A 172 6.70 -23.41 -1.12
CA PRO A 172 7.30 -22.52 -0.12
C PRO A 172 6.45 -21.29 0.22
N GLN A 173 5.73 -20.70 -0.74
CA GLN A 173 4.82 -19.59 -0.47
C GLN A 173 3.64 -20.03 0.41
N LEU A 174 3.07 -21.21 0.17
CA LEU A 174 2.00 -21.75 1.00
C LEU A 174 2.51 -22.10 2.41
N ALA A 175 3.67 -22.75 2.51
CA ALA A 175 4.29 -23.11 3.78
C ALA A 175 4.62 -21.86 4.62
N ALA A 176 5.25 -20.84 4.04
CA ALA A 176 5.60 -19.62 4.74
C ALA A 176 4.37 -18.85 5.27
N ARG A 177 3.30 -18.75 4.48
CA ARG A 177 2.04 -18.10 4.89
C ARG A 177 1.27 -18.93 5.92
N GLY A 178 1.33 -20.26 5.82
CA GLY A 178 0.68 -21.20 6.73
C GLY A 178 1.49 -21.57 7.96
N HIS A 179 2.72 -21.06 8.09
CA HIS A 179 3.58 -21.38 9.22
C HIS A 179 2.94 -20.91 10.54
N PRO A 180 2.86 -21.73 11.59
CA PRO A 180 2.21 -21.36 12.85
C PRO A 180 2.74 -20.04 13.44
N ASN A 181 4.06 -19.86 13.46
CA ASN A 181 4.67 -18.60 13.93
C ASN A 181 4.32 -17.39 13.06
N MET A 182 4.07 -17.57 11.75
CA MET A 182 3.64 -16.47 10.90
C MET A 182 2.24 -15.99 11.30
N ILE A 183 1.33 -16.92 11.60
CA ILE A 183 -0.01 -16.60 12.10
C ILE A 183 0.05 -15.84 13.44
N GLU A 184 0.90 -16.28 14.37
CA GLU A 184 1.08 -15.57 15.65
C GLU A 184 1.74 -14.19 15.49
N ALA A 185 2.75 -14.08 14.62
CA ALA A 185 3.38 -12.80 14.30
C ALA A 185 2.37 -11.81 13.68
N GLN A 186 1.46 -12.29 12.84
CA GLN A 186 0.36 -11.46 12.31
C GLN A 186 -0.59 -11.02 13.41
N LYS A 187 -1.08 -11.92 14.28
CA LYS A 187 -1.95 -11.54 15.41
C LYS A 187 -1.28 -10.49 16.31
N PHE A 188 0.00 -10.67 16.61
CA PHE A 188 0.81 -9.71 17.36
C PHE A 188 0.80 -8.33 16.71
N LEU A 189 1.13 -8.23 15.42
CA LEU A 189 1.11 -6.96 14.70
C LEU A 189 -0.29 -6.34 14.66
N LEU A 190 -1.32 -7.13 14.32
CA LEU A 190 -2.71 -6.67 14.23
C LEU A 190 -3.21 -6.11 15.57
N SER A 191 -2.73 -6.64 16.71
CA SER A 191 -3.10 -6.18 18.06
C SER A 191 -2.70 -4.73 18.37
N TYR A 192 -1.81 -4.12 17.56
CA TYR A 192 -1.47 -2.70 17.72
C TYR A 192 -2.60 -1.77 17.27
N TYR A 193 -3.46 -2.22 16.36
CA TYR A 193 -4.66 -1.48 16.01
C TYR A 193 -5.71 -1.58 17.12
N HIS A 194 -6.51 -0.55 17.25
CA HIS A 194 -7.63 -0.51 18.18
C HIS A 194 -8.83 0.12 17.51
N SER A 195 -9.98 0.04 18.17
CA SER A 195 -11.14 0.79 17.74
C SER A 195 -11.81 1.55 18.88
N LYS A 196 -12.13 2.82 18.60
CA LYS A 196 -13.03 3.65 19.41
C LYS A 196 -14.50 3.23 19.29
N ASP A 197 -14.87 2.53 18.22
CA ASP A 197 -16.20 1.97 18.02
C ASP A 197 -16.18 0.50 18.48
N PRO A 198 -16.79 0.16 19.64
CA PRO A 198 -16.78 -1.19 20.18
C PRO A 198 -17.53 -2.19 19.29
N HIS A 199 -18.38 -1.72 18.37
CA HIS A 199 -19.16 -2.53 17.43
C HIS A 199 -18.46 -2.69 16.07
N THR A 200 -17.16 -2.42 15.99
CA THR A 200 -16.40 -2.55 14.74
C THR A 200 -16.35 -4.02 14.30
N PRO A 201 -16.90 -4.37 13.12
CA PRO A 201 -16.94 -5.76 12.65
C PRO A 201 -15.56 -6.17 12.10
N CYS A 202 -14.65 -6.54 13.00
CA CYS A 202 -13.31 -6.98 12.68
C CYS A 202 -12.80 -7.98 13.71
N SER A 203 -12.09 -9.02 13.26
CA SER A 203 -11.31 -9.89 14.14
C SER A 203 -9.81 -9.70 13.89
N LEU A 204 -9.09 -9.38 14.97
CA LEU A 204 -7.62 -9.27 14.97
C LEU A 204 -6.95 -10.59 15.36
N GLN A 205 -7.72 -11.56 15.88
CA GLN A 205 -7.23 -12.84 16.38
C GLN A 205 -7.32 -13.97 15.36
N GLN A 206 -8.05 -13.77 14.27
CA GLN A 206 -8.14 -14.72 13.16
C GLN A 206 -7.69 -14.01 11.87
N PRO A 207 -6.38 -13.83 11.63
CA PRO A 207 -5.90 -13.16 10.43
C PRO A 207 -6.23 -13.96 9.17
N LEU A 208 -6.21 -13.27 8.03
CA LEU A 208 -6.46 -13.84 6.70
C LEU A 208 -5.19 -13.78 5.85
N THR A 209 -5.01 -14.75 4.96
CA THR A 209 -3.88 -14.74 4.02
C THR A 209 -4.19 -13.92 2.78
N TYR A 210 -3.19 -13.16 2.33
CA TYR A 210 -3.18 -12.51 1.02
C TYR A 210 -2.04 -13.11 0.20
N ALA A 211 -2.39 -13.72 -0.93
CA ALA A 211 -1.44 -14.30 -1.86
C ALA A 211 -0.80 -13.20 -2.69
N ASP A 212 0.51 -13.05 -2.53
CA ASP A 212 1.33 -12.04 -3.21
C ASP A 212 2.56 -12.71 -3.83
N ARG A 213 3.31 -11.95 -4.61
CA ARG A 213 4.51 -12.35 -5.33
C ARG A 213 5.68 -12.61 -4.38
N LEU A 214 6.82 -12.91 -4.99
CA LEU A 214 8.11 -12.95 -4.32
C LEU A 214 9.16 -12.22 -5.14
N ARG A 215 10.28 -11.89 -4.50
CA ARG A 215 11.42 -11.25 -5.15
C ARG A 215 12.69 -12.03 -4.82
N ILE A 216 13.56 -12.22 -5.81
CA ILE A 216 14.93 -12.72 -5.68
C ILE A 216 15.82 -11.71 -6.43
N ARG A 217 16.26 -10.65 -5.74
CA ARG A 217 16.96 -9.52 -6.37
C ARG A 217 18.46 -9.75 -6.47
N GLN A 218 19.04 -9.72 -7.66
CA GLN A 218 20.47 -10.00 -7.88
C GLN A 218 21.39 -8.80 -7.56
N PRO A 219 22.65 -9.05 -7.18
CA PRO A 219 23.69 -8.03 -7.10
C PRO A 219 23.83 -7.19 -8.38
N GLY A 220 24.01 -5.88 -8.22
CA GLY A 220 24.18 -4.94 -9.33
C GLY A 220 22.88 -4.48 -9.99
N ASP A 221 21.73 -5.10 -9.68
CA ASP A 221 20.44 -4.67 -10.24
C ASP A 221 20.14 -3.21 -9.87
N ALA A 222 19.84 -2.43 -10.91
CA ALA A 222 19.38 -1.05 -10.83
C ALA A 222 18.02 -0.84 -11.55
N GLY A 223 17.45 -1.89 -12.14
CA GLY A 223 16.19 -1.83 -12.87
C GLY A 223 14.99 -1.80 -11.93
N PHE A 224 15.09 -2.45 -10.76
CA PHE A 224 14.03 -2.46 -9.75
C PHE A 224 14.26 -1.37 -8.69
N ALA A 225 14.14 -0.11 -9.11
CA ALA A 225 14.22 1.05 -8.23
C ALA A 225 12.82 1.65 -8.01
N LEU A 226 12.22 1.38 -6.86
CA LEU A 226 10.96 2.00 -6.44
C LEU A 226 11.25 3.18 -5.51
N GLY A 227 10.93 4.40 -5.96
CA GLY A 227 11.08 5.62 -5.16
C GLY A 227 10.17 5.62 -3.93
N PRO A 228 10.32 6.60 -3.01
CA PRO A 228 9.47 6.70 -1.83
C PRO A 228 7.99 6.81 -2.19
N HIS A 229 7.16 5.90 -1.68
CA HIS A 229 5.73 5.86 -1.94
C HIS A 229 4.93 5.29 -0.76
N ILE A 230 3.60 5.42 -0.84
CA ILE A 230 2.63 4.79 0.05
C ILE A 230 1.53 4.15 -0.81
N ASP A 231 1.26 2.86 -0.60
CA ASP A 231 0.19 2.12 -1.27
C ASP A 231 -1.18 2.37 -0.64
N GLY A 232 -2.21 1.63 -1.07
CA GLY A 232 -3.55 1.72 -0.49
C GLY A 232 -4.33 2.96 -0.96
N GLY A 233 -4.12 3.36 -2.22
CA GLY A 233 -4.75 4.51 -2.85
C GLY A 233 -3.77 5.66 -3.09
N GLY A 234 -4.23 6.69 -3.77
CA GLY A 234 -3.51 7.93 -4.04
C GLY A 234 -4.41 9.10 -3.68
N VAL A 235 -5.14 9.61 -4.66
CA VAL A 235 -6.04 10.76 -4.52
C VAL A 235 -7.24 10.48 -3.58
N GLU A 236 -7.58 9.21 -3.37
CA GLU A 236 -8.66 8.75 -2.49
C GLU A 236 -8.52 9.29 -1.06
N ARG A 237 -7.30 9.64 -0.63
CA ARG A 237 -7.02 10.19 0.70
C ARG A 237 -7.65 11.56 0.96
N TRP A 238 -7.90 12.35 -0.09
CA TRP A 238 -8.56 13.65 0.00
C TRP A 238 -10.04 13.58 -0.36
N GLU A 239 -10.48 12.49 -0.99
CA GLU A 239 -11.84 12.41 -1.52
C GLU A 239 -12.85 11.93 -0.47
N LYS A 240 -14.00 12.62 -0.39
CA LYS A 240 -15.13 12.22 0.46
C LYS A 240 -15.59 10.79 0.16
N ALA A 241 -15.54 10.37 -1.10
CA ALA A 241 -15.92 9.02 -1.51
C ALA A 241 -14.82 7.98 -1.25
N GLY A 242 -13.59 8.39 -0.95
CA GLY A 242 -12.45 7.52 -0.66
C GLY A 242 -12.28 7.33 0.85
N TYR A 243 -11.19 7.84 1.40
CA TYR A 243 -10.91 7.82 2.84
C TYR A 243 -11.87 8.70 3.66
N GLY A 244 -12.51 9.70 3.03
CA GLY A 244 -13.50 10.54 3.69
C GLY A 244 -14.80 9.81 4.08
N GLN A 245 -15.07 8.61 3.55
CA GLN A 245 -16.23 7.80 4.01
C GLN A 245 -16.06 7.34 5.45
N GLY A 246 -14.81 7.07 5.83
CA GLY A 246 -14.43 6.66 7.16
C GLY A 246 -13.93 7.78 8.05
N GLN A 247 -13.79 8.99 7.52
CA GLN A 247 -13.24 10.15 8.25
C GLN A 247 -11.83 9.90 8.78
N VAL A 248 -11.04 9.06 8.09
CA VAL A 248 -9.74 8.56 8.56
C VAL A 248 -8.78 9.71 8.91
N TYR A 249 -8.81 10.77 8.11
CA TYR A 249 -7.87 11.89 8.21
C TYR A 249 -8.53 13.21 8.64
N ASP A 250 -9.79 13.18 9.10
CA ASP A 250 -10.56 14.40 9.40
C ASP A 250 -9.83 15.29 10.42
N LYS A 251 -9.22 14.70 11.45
CA LYS A 251 -8.42 15.43 12.46
C LYS A 251 -7.26 16.22 11.85
N ILE A 252 -6.65 15.71 10.79
CA ILE A 252 -5.57 16.40 10.08
C ILE A 252 -6.14 17.63 9.36
N PHE A 253 -7.23 17.47 8.61
CA PHE A 253 -7.88 18.54 7.87
C PHE A 253 -8.59 19.57 8.78
N GLU A 254 -8.98 19.19 9.99
CA GLU A 254 -9.47 20.08 11.06
C GLU A 254 -8.37 20.93 11.72
N GLY A 255 -7.09 20.71 11.37
CA GLY A 255 -5.96 21.41 12.00
C GLY A 255 -5.55 20.86 13.38
N LYS A 256 -5.91 19.61 13.66
CA LYS A 256 -5.67 18.89 14.91
C LYS A 256 -4.93 17.58 14.65
N TRP A 257 -3.87 17.63 13.84
CA TRP A 257 -3.12 16.43 13.46
C TRP A 257 -2.50 15.71 14.67
N GLU A 258 -2.34 16.39 15.81
CA GLU A 258 -1.93 15.79 17.07
C GLU A 258 -2.96 14.79 17.64
N GLU A 259 -4.23 14.94 17.26
CA GLU A 259 -5.33 14.02 17.59
C GLU A 259 -5.49 12.91 16.53
N PHE A 260 -4.73 12.94 15.43
CA PHE A 260 -4.77 11.90 14.42
C PHE A 260 -4.18 10.60 14.95
N ASP A 261 -4.99 9.56 14.90
CA ASP A 261 -4.63 8.23 15.36
C ASP A 261 -4.44 7.29 14.17
N ALA A 262 -3.18 7.03 13.82
CA ALA A 262 -2.86 6.12 12.72
C ALA A 262 -3.38 4.70 12.97
N TRP A 263 -3.53 4.31 14.24
CA TRP A 263 -3.87 2.97 14.72
C TRP A 263 -5.38 2.76 14.93
N GLU A 264 -6.21 3.76 14.65
CA GLU A 264 -7.66 3.64 14.71
C GLU A 264 -8.20 2.86 13.50
N LEU A 265 -8.83 1.72 13.77
CA LEU A 265 -9.34 0.78 12.79
C LEU A 265 -10.69 1.17 12.20
N SER A 266 -11.65 1.62 13.02
CA SER A 266 -13.05 1.74 12.59
C SER A 266 -13.24 2.67 11.40
N THR A 267 -12.43 3.72 11.36
CA THR A 267 -12.41 4.70 10.26
C THR A 267 -11.88 4.05 8.99
N ARG A 268 -10.83 3.22 9.07
CA ARG A 268 -10.21 2.56 7.91
C ARG A 268 -11.11 1.52 7.26
N LEU A 269 -11.94 0.81 8.02
CA LEU A 269 -12.86 -0.21 7.45
C LEU A 269 -13.91 0.38 6.50
N LYS A 270 -14.22 1.66 6.65
CA LYS A 270 -15.19 2.39 5.81
C LYS A 270 -14.52 3.04 4.61
N ALA A 271 -13.20 3.14 4.58
CA ALA A 271 -12.47 3.82 3.51
C ALA A 271 -12.53 3.01 2.20
N LYS A 272 -12.68 3.71 1.08
CA LYS A 272 -12.48 3.14 -0.25
C LYS A 272 -11.12 3.55 -0.77
N GLN A 273 -10.22 2.59 -0.90
CA GLN A 273 -8.83 2.80 -1.30
C GLN A 273 -8.61 2.80 -2.81
N ASP A 274 -9.61 2.35 -3.59
CA ASP A 274 -9.56 2.33 -5.05
C ASP A 274 -10.88 2.84 -5.63
N LEU A 275 -10.88 4.10 -6.07
CA LEU A 275 -12.01 4.70 -6.78
C LEU A 275 -11.84 4.65 -8.31
N TYR A 276 -10.66 4.26 -8.79
CA TYR A 276 -10.26 4.43 -10.18
C TYR A 276 -9.84 3.14 -10.88
N ASN A 277 -10.02 1.99 -10.22
CA ASN A 277 -9.57 0.68 -10.70
C ASN A 277 -8.06 0.70 -11.00
N GLY A 278 -7.27 1.18 -10.04
CA GLY A 278 -5.82 1.35 -10.19
C GLY A 278 -5.09 0.02 -10.38
N ALA A 279 -4.06 0.00 -11.22
CA ALA A 279 -3.28 -1.22 -11.47
C ALA A 279 -2.66 -1.78 -10.17
N GLY A 280 -2.20 -0.89 -9.28
CA GLY A 280 -1.66 -1.24 -7.96
C GLY A 280 -2.69 -1.31 -6.82
N ALA A 281 -3.99 -1.21 -7.12
CA ALA A 281 -5.02 -1.27 -6.09
C ALA A 281 -4.99 -2.62 -5.35
N CYS A 282 -5.24 -2.60 -4.03
CA CYS A 282 -5.38 -3.81 -3.24
C CYS A 282 -6.84 -3.89 -2.75
N SER A 283 -7.48 -5.04 -2.97
CA SER A 283 -8.85 -5.31 -2.56
C SER A 283 -8.96 -5.70 -1.09
N MET A 284 -7.85 -6.09 -0.44
CA MET A 284 -7.82 -6.34 1.01
C MET A 284 -7.36 -5.11 1.78
N PHE A 285 -8.00 -4.87 2.92
CA PHE A 285 -7.45 -4.00 3.94
C PHE A 285 -6.26 -4.70 4.60
N ARG A 286 -5.05 -4.24 4.27
CA ARG A 286 -3.78 -4.66 4.88
C ARG A 286 -3.44 -3.66 5.99
N MET A 287 -3.42 -4.12 7.24
CA MET A 287 -3.02 -3.29 8.38
C MET A 287 -1.51 -3.07 8.38
N PHE A 288 -0.76 -4.12 8.03
CA PHE A 288 0.67 -4.04 7.75
C PHE A 288 0.94 -4.62 6.38
N GLN A 289 1.75 -3.90 5.61
CA GLN A 289 2.53 -4.55 4.57
C GLN A 289 3.74 -5.20 5.21
N ALA A 290 4.19 -6.32 4.66
CA ALA A 290 5.30 -7.05 5.24
C ALA A 290 5.89 -8.06 4.28
N TRP A 291 7.11 -8.50 4.60
CA TRP A 291 7.76 -9.58 3.88
C TRP A 291 8.60 -10.45 4.83
N LEU A 292 8.70 -11.74 4.50
CA LEU A 292 9.58 -12.70 5.14
C LEU A 292 10.90 -12.79 4.38
N GLY A 293 12.01 -12.62 5.09
CA GLY A 293 13.35 -12.73 4.53
C GLY A 293 13.68 -14.16 4.14
N MET A 294 14.27 -14.35 2.96
CA MET A 294 14.86 -15.61 2.51
C MET A 294 16.32 -15.43 2.12
N SER A 295 17.02 -14.36 2.49
CA SER A 295 18.43 -14.04 2.16
C SER A 295 19.07 -13.25 3.29
N HIS A 296 20.37 -13.39 3.51
CA HIS A 296 21.09 -12.43 4.36
C HIS A 296 21.28 -11.14 3.58
N THR A 297 20.69 -10.05 4.07
CA THR A 297 20.76 -8.75 3.40
C THR A 297 20.87 -7.63 4.41
N GLY A 298 21.59 -6.58 4.06
CA GLY A 298 21.76 -5.39 4.88
C GLY A 298 21.43 -4.09 4.14
N PRO A 299 21.65 -2.95 4.81
CA PRO A 299 21.56 -1.64 4.17
C PRO A 299 22.37 -1.57 2.88
N LYS A 300 21.78 -1.02 1.80
CA LYS A 300 22.37 -0.89 0.46
C LYS A 300 22.58 -2.20 -0.29
N GLU A 301 22.11 -3.33 0.24
CA GLU A 301 22.17 -4.65 -0.41
C GLU A 301 20.81 -4.98 -1.06
N GLY A 302 20.18 -4.00 -1.72
CA GLY A 302 18.93 -4.20 -2.44
C GLY A 302 17.69 -4.28 -1.54
N THR A 303 17.74 -3.74 -0.33
CA THR A 303 16.72 -3.92 0.73
C THR A 303 15.68 -2.80 0.74
N LEU A 304 14.74 -2.90 1.70
CA LEU A 304 13.68 -1.91 1.94
C LEU A 304 14.26 -0.69 2.67
N LEU A 305 13.81 0.50 2.25
CA LEU A 305 13.92 1.72 3.02
C LEU A 305 12.53 2.14 3.50
N VAL A 306 12.47 2.76 4.67
CA VAL A 306 11.24 3.31 5.25
C VAL A 306 11.47 4.73 5.76
N ASN A 307 10.41 5.53 5.83
CA ASN A 307 10.39 6.78 6.58
C ASN A 307 9.63 6.59 7.91
N PRO A 308 10.33 6.46 9.04
CA PRO A 308 9.71 6.08 10.30
C PRO A 308 9.21 7.30 11.10
N LEU A 309 8.49 8.19 10.39
CA LEU A 309 7.77 9.35 10.94
C LEU A 309 6.27 9.09 11.14
N LEU A 310 5.73 8.04 10.50
CA LEU A 310 4.32 7.61 10.52
C LEU A 310 3.32 8.78 10.56
N SER A 311 2.76 9.12 11.73
CA SER A 311 1.71 10.12 11.85
C SER A 311 2.16 11.51 11.38
N LEU A 312 3.43 11.86 11.57
CA LEU A 312 3.97 13.15 11.13
C LEU A 312 4.09 13.22 9.61
N SER A 313 4.60 12.17 8.96
CA SER A 313 4.70 12.15 7.51
C SER A 313 3.33 12.04 6.85
N THR A 314 2.41 11.25 7.42
CA THR A 314 1.00 11.19 6.98
C THR A 314 0.32 12.55 7.03
N SER A 315 0.43 13.24 8.17
CA SER A 315 -0.12 14.60 8.32
C SER A 315 0.52 15.58 7.34
N TYR A 316 1.82 15.46 7.12
CA TYR A 316 2.56 16.35 6.25
C TYR A 316 2.14 16.23 4.80
N PHE A 317 2.14 15.02 4.22
CA PHE A 317 1.82 14.90 2.80
C PHE A 317 0.35 15.22 2.53
N LEU A 318 -0.56 14.98 3.49
CA LEU A 318 -1.97 15.34 3.36
C LEU A 318 -2.21 16.85 3.39
N LEU A 319 -1.47 17.59 4.24
CA LEU A 319 -1.55 19.04 4.33
C LEU A 319 -0.72 19.76 3.25
N ARG A 320 0.35 19.15 2.75
CA ARG A 320 1.27 19.73 1.78
C ARG A 320 0.58 20.40 0.57
N PRO A 321 -0.50 19.85 -0.02
CA PRO A 321 -1.23 20.47 -1.13
C PRO A 321 -1.86 21.83 -0.85
N PHE A 322 -2.06 22.16 0.42
CA PHE A 322 -2.74 23.38 0.84
C PHE A 322 -1.77 24.55 1.04
N PHE A 323 -0.46 24.29 1.13
CA PHE A 323 0.53 25.30 1.48
C PHE A 323 1.49 25.62 0.33
N ALA A 324 1.87 26.89 0.22
CA ALA A 324 2.89 27.36 -0.72
C ALA A 324 3.97 28.17 -0.01
N PRO A 325 5.22 28.15 -0.52
CA PRO A 325 6.26 29.00 0.04
C PRO A 325 6.01 30.47 -0.34
N LYS A 326 6.22 31.38 0.61
CA LYS A 326 6.20 32.84 0.43
C LYS A 326 7.41 33.30 -0.37
N LYS A 327 8.59 32.73 -0.09
CA LYS A 327 9.82 32.90 -0.86
C LYS A 327 10.14 31.59 -1.57
N GLN A 328 10.22 31.66 -2.90
CA GLN A 328 10.50 30.50 -3.75
C GLN A 328 11.91 29.97 -3.52
N TRP A 329 12.09 28.67 -3.77
CA TRP A 329 13.40 28.05 -3.75
C TRP A 329 14.23 28.57 -4.92
N ALA A 330 15.41 29.12 -4.63
CA ALA A 330 16.25 29.79 -5.61
C ALA A 330 17.40 28.93 -6.15
N SER A 331 17.54 27.68 -5.69
CA SER A 331 18.60 26.76 -6.13
C SER A 331 18.04 25.64 -7.01
N GLU A 332 18.94 24.83 -7.59
CA GLU A 332 18.55 23.74 -8.48
C GLU A 332 17.59 22.75 -7.78
N PRO A 333 16.58 22.21 -8.50
CA PRO A 333 15.70 21.19 -7.98
C PRO A 333 16.47 20.01 -7.38
N GLY A 334 16.12 19.62 -6.16
CA GLY A 334 16.78 18.53 -5.44
C GLY A 334 18.04 18.92 -4.66
N SER A 335 18.50 20.17 -4.77
CA SER A 335 19.53 20.69 -3.85
C SER A 335 19.04 20.69 -2.40
N PRO A 336 19.94 20.53 -1.40
CA PRO A 336 19.55 20.61 0.00
C PRO A 336 18.91 21.97 0.32
N TYR A 337 17.69 21.94 0.86
CA TYR A 337 16.99 23.15 1.29
C TYR A 337 17.65 23.79 2.51
N THR A 338 17.66 25.12 2.56
CA THR A 338 18.17 25.85 3.73
C THR A 338 17.14 25.86 4.86
N PRO A 339 17.58 26.01 6.13
CA PRO A 339 16.69 26.17 7.27
C PRO A 339 15.68 27.31 7.11
N GLU A 340 16.05 28.41 6.45
CA GLU A 340 15.17 29.56 6.22
C GLU A 340 14.05 29.24 5.23
N TYR A 341 14.33 28.44 4.20
CA TYR A 341 13.30 28.02 3.24
C TYR A 341 12.29 27.05 3.88
N LEU A 342 12.79 26.15 4.73
CA LEU A 342 11.98 25.15 5.46
C LEU A 342 11.28 25.72 6.72
N ASN A 343 11.60 26.95 7.12
CA ASN A 343 11.00 27.57 8.30
C ASN A 343 9.50 27.81 8.07
N SER A 344 8.67 27.55 9.08
CA SER A 344 7.22 27.72 9.01
C SER A 344 6.79 29.14 8.60
N ASP A 345 7.54 30.17 8.95
CA ASP A 345 7.30 31.56 8.52
C ASP A 345 7.38 31.75 7.01
N ASN A 346 8.10 30.87 6.29
CA ASN A 346 8.15 30.89 4.83
C ASN A 346 6.95 30.21 4.17
N TRP A 347 5.98 29.67 4.91
CA TRP A 347 4.84 28.94 4.32
C TRP A 347 3.51 29.60 4.67
N ALA A 348 2.61 29.65 3.69
CA ALA A 348 1.26 30.16 3.86
C ALA A 348 0.24 29.23 3.23
N LEU A 349 -0.94 29.15 3.85
CA LEU A 349 -2.12 28.53 3.26
C LEU A 349 -2.43 29.25 1.94
N ALA A 350 -2.33 28.51 0.84
CA ALA A 350 -2.64 29.00 -0.48
C ALA A 350 -4.12 28.73 -0.80
N PRO A 351 -4.85 29.68 -1.41
CA PRO A 351 -6.19 29.41 -1.92
C PRO A 351 -6.17 28.19 -2.85
N PRO A 352 -7.16 27.27 -2.81
CA PRO A 352 -7.09 26.05 -3.61
C PRO A 352 -7.55 26.33 -5.04
N ALA A 353 -6.67 26.99 -5.79
CA ALA A 353 -6.80 27.25 -7.23
C ALA A 353 -6.14 26.15 -8.07
N SER A 354 -5.19 25.42 -7.49
CA SER A 354 -4.44 24.35 -8.14
C SER A 354 -5.00 22.98 -7.76
N PRO A 355 -5.30 22.09 -8.74
CA PRO A 355 -5.79 20.73 -8.49
C PRO A 355 -4.72 19.76 -7.98
N GLU A 356 -3.46 20.17 -7.94
CA GLU A 356 -2.31 19.35 -7.58
C GLU A 356 -2.39 18.88 -6.12
N LEU A 357 -2.12 17.58 -5.95
CA LEU A 357 -2.08 16.83 -4.69
C LEU A 357 -0.68 16.21 -4.44
N GLN A 358 0.36 16.85 -4.99
CA GLN A 358 1.78 16.59 -4.73
C GLN A 358 2.13 15.09 -4.71
N GLY A 359 2.08 14.47 -5.88
CA GLY A 359 2.50 13.07 -6.06
C GLY A 359 1.36 12.05 -6.02
N ALA A 360 0.12 12.47 -5.74
CA ALA A 360 -1.06 11.64 -5.93
C ALA A 360 -1.61 11.73 -7.37
N TRP A 361 -2.05 10.60 -7.93
CA TRP A 361 -2.77 10.55 -9.20
C TRP A 361 -3.87 9.46 -9.17
N PRO A 362 -5.03 9.67 -9.83
CA PRO A 362 -6.06 8.66 -9.93
C PRO A 362 -5.53 7.33 -10.46
N GLY A 363 -5.75 6.23 -9.73
CA GLY A 363 -5.32 4.88 -10.11
C GLY A 363 -3.87 4.52 -9.80
N HIS A 364 -3.13 5.40 -9.11
CA HIS A 364 -1.74 5.16 -8.68
C HIS A 364 -1.58 5.29 -7.17
N CYS A 365 -0.44 4.80 -6.66
CA CYS A 365 -0.02 5.03 -5.28
C CYS A 365 0.32 6.52 -5.03
N GLN A 366 0.51 6.88 -3.76
CA GLN A 366 1.06 8.19 -3.41
C GLN A 366 2.57 8.16 -3.61
N GLU A 367 3.10 8.97 -4.53
CA GLU A 367 4.55 9.13 -4.71
C GLU A 367 5.09 10.31 -3.90
N LEU A 368 6.27 10.16 -3.31
CA LEU A 368 6.93 11.21 -2.55
C LEU A 368 8.38 11.38 -3.01
N ASN A 369 8.82 12.63 -3.10
CA ASN A 369 10.20 12.99 -3.41
C ASN A 369 10.60 14.29 -2.71
N HIS A 370 11.89 14.60 -2.73
CA HIS A 370 12.45 15.76 -2.03
C HIS A 370 11.98 17.11 -2.63
N VAL A 371 11.57 17.15 -3.89
CA VAL A 371 11.08 18.36 -4.56
C VAL A 371 9.68 18.71 -4.05
N LEU A 372 8.77 17.73 -4.05
CA LEU A 372 7.39 17.90 -3.63
C LEU A 372 7.25 17.99 -2.10
N HIS A 373 8.13 17.29 -1.36
CA HIS A 373 8.04 17.11 0.09
C HIS A 373 9.35 17.51 0.81
N PRO A 374 9.74 18.80 0.75
CA PRO A 374 11.05 19.25 1.20
C PRO A 374 11.31 19.01 2.69
N HIS A 375 10.30 19.18 3.55
CA HIS A 375 10.44 19.06 5.01
C HIS A 375 10.54 17.61 5.50
N LEU A 376 10.15 16.62 4.68
CA LEU A 376 10.40 15.22 5.04
C LEU A 376 11.90 14.89 4.97
N ASN A 377 12.69 15.65 4.18
CA ASN A 377 14.10 15.41 3.97
C ASN A 377 14.41 13.94 3.63
N LEU A 378 13.63 13.37 2.71
CA LEU A 378 13.70 11.95 2.33
C LEU A 378 15.12 11.44 2.03
N PRO A 379 16.04 12.23 1.42
CA PRO A 379 17.43 11.78 1.23
C PRO A 379 18.17 11.40 2.52
N LYS A 380 17.75 11.93 3.68
CA LYS A 380 18.33 11.64 5.00
C LYS A 380 17.42 10.83 5.92
N THR A 381 16.13 10.76 5.63
CA THR A 381 15.12 10.16 6.53
C THR A 381 14.47 8.91 5.97
N MET A 382 14.75 8.54 4.73
CA MET A 382 14.57 7.18 4.25
C MET A 382 15.71 6.34 4.81
N VAL A 383 15.43 5.53 5.82
CA VAL A 383 16.42 4.68 6.48
C VAL A 383 16.24 3.23 6.03
N HIS A 384 17.35 2.54 5.82
CA HIS A 384 17.33 1.10 5.54
C HIS A 384 16.82 0.32 6.73
N VAL A 385 16.10 -0.77 6.46
CA VAL A 385 15.92 -1.83 7.46
C VAL A 385 17.28 -2.31 7.98
N PRO A 386 17.36 -2.77 9.25
CA PRO A 386 18.60 -3.34 9.78
C PRO A 386 18.97 -4.60 8.98
N ARG A 387 20.15 -5.18 9.27
CA ARG A 387 20.53 -6.45 8.62
C ARG A 387 19.48 -7.52 8.92
N ILE A 388 19.01 -8.19 7.88
CA ILE A 388 17.97 -9.21 7.87
C ILE A 388 18.59 -10.58 7.57
N ARG A 389 18.13 -11.60 8.27
CA ARG A 389 18.45 -13.01 8.07
C ARG A 389 17.25 -13.73 7.45
N PRO A 390 17.43 -14.85 6.74
CA PRO A 390 16.28 -15.70 6.40
C PRO A 390 15.49 -16.06 7.66
N GLY A 391 14.17 -15.94 7.60
CA GLY A 391 13.29 -16.19 8.75
C GLY A 391 12.85 -14.94 9.50
N ASP A 392 13.55 -13.82 9.33
CA ASP A 392 13.13 -12.53 9.88
C ASP A 392 11.96 -11.96 9.08
N TYR A 393 11.01 -11.35 9.78
CA TYR A 393 9.79 -10.77 9.22
C TYR A 393 9.78 -9.26 9.43
N VAL A 394 9.77 -8.50 8.33
CA VAL A 394 9.76 -7.04 8.36
C VAL A 394 8.36 -6.55 8.03
N ALA A 395 7.77 -5.75 8.92
CA ALA A 395 6.42 -5.24 8.77
C ALA A 395 6.37 -3.72 8.95
N TRP A 396 5.60 -3.04 8.10
CA TRP A 396 5.34 -1.61 8.19
C TRP A 396 3.85 -1.31 8.05
N HIS A 397 3.40 -0.33 8.83
CA HIS A 397 2.04 0.16 8.85
C HIS A 397 1.61 0.65 7.44
N CYS A 398 0.33 0.50 7.11
CA CYS A 398 -0.20 0.77 5.77
C CYS A 398 0.02 2.21 5.25
N ASP A 399 0.16 3.20 6.14
CA ASP A 399 0.48 4.60 5.81
C ASP A 399 2.00 4.92 5.79
N THR A 400 2.88 3.97 6.09
CA THR A 400 4.33 4.22 6.16
C THR A 400 4.92 4.40 4.75
N ILE A 401 5.62 5.52 4.53
CA ILE A 401 6.38 5.74 3.30
C ILE A 401 7.51 4.73 3.23
N HIS A 402 7.65 4.07 2.09
CA HIS A 402 8.69 3.08 1.87
C HIS A 402 9.23 3.16 0.43
N ALA A 403 10.42 2.61 0.24
CA ALA A 403 11.14 2.56 -1.02
C ALA A 403 12.01 1.31 -1.08
N VAL A 404 12.59 1.04 -2.24
CA VAL A 404 13.60 0.00 -2.43
C VAL A 404 14.90 0.66 -2.87
N ASP A 405 16.04 0.12 -2.43
CA ASP A 405 17.36 0.58 -2.87
C ASP A 405 17.40 0.77 -4.39
N SER A 406 17.89 1.91 -4.87
CA SER A 406 18.00 2.17 -6.31
C SER A 406 19.02 1.26 -6.98
N VAL A 407 20.03 0.78 -6.25
CA VAL A 407 21.02 -0.17 -6.74
C VAL A 407 21.29 -1.23 -5.66
N HIS A 408 21.34 -2.50 -6.05
CA HIS A 408 21.78 -3.57 -5.17
C HIS A 408 23.32 -3.62 -5.08
N GLY A 409 23.91 -3.01 -4.05
CA GLY A 409 25.36 -2.97 -3.83
C GLY A 409 25.98 -4.18 -3.08
N GLY A 410 25.16 -5.16 -2.70
CA GLY A 410 25.61 -6.38 -2.00
C GLY A 410 26.29 -7.42 -2.90
N LYS A 411 26.72 -8.54 -2.31
CA LYS A 411 27.47 -9.63 -2.99
C LYS A 411 26.66 -10.91 -3.23
N SER A 412 25.49 -11.02 -2.64
CA SER A 412 24.54 -12.13 -2.76
C SER A 412 23.14 -11.57 -3.03
N ASP A 413 22.21 -12.41 -3.46
CA ASP A 413 20.84 -11.99 -3.72
C ASP A 413 20.09 -11.44 -2.48
N SER A 414 19.08 -10.61 -2.76
CA SER A 414 18.09 -10.13 -1.81
C SER A 414 16.71 -10.73 -2.10
N SER A 415 16.41 -11.81 -1.39
CA SER A 415 15.24 -12.66 -1.56
C SER A 415 14.21 -12.50 -0.45
N VAL A 416 12.95 -12.27 -0.82
CA VAL A 416 11.84 -12.08 0.11
C VAL A 416 10.52 -12.68 -0.41
N LEU A 417 9.65 -13.09 0.51
CA LEU A 417 8.25 -13.43 0.25
C LEU A 417 7.35 -12.30 0.76
N TYR A 418 6.48 -11.74 -0.09
CA TYR A 418 5.50 -10.74 0.35
C TYR A 418 4.36 -11.44 1.09
N ILE A 419 4.19 -11.11 2.38
CA ILE A 419 3.21 -11.71 3.28
C ILE A 419 2.71 -10.60 4.20
N PRO A 420 1.67 -9.84 3.83
CA PRO A 420 1.13 -8.77 4.69
C PRO A 420 0.36 -9.35 5.89
N ALA A 421 0.09 -8.51 6.90
CA ALA A 421 -0.83 -8.85 7.99
C ALA A 421 -2.22 -8.26 7.70
N CYS A 422 -3.18 -9.15 7.47
CA CYS A 422 -4.55 -8.78 7.12
C CYS A 422 -5.52 -9.25 8.21
N PRO A 423 -6.30 -8.34 8.83
CA PRO A 423 -7.33 -8.75 9.79
C PRO A 423 -8.49 -9.46 9.09
N THR A 424 -9.32 -10.18 9.84
CA THR A 424 -10.61 -10.63 9.33
C THR A 424 -11.59 -9.46 9.35
N THR A 425 -12.08 -9.10 8.17
CA THR A 425 -13.09 -8.07 7.93
C THR A 425 -13.99 -8.55 6.80
N LYS A 426 -15.16 -7.92 6.62
CA LYS A 426 -16.09 -8.36 5.58
C LYS A 426 -15.45 -8.34 4.18
N ILE A 427 -14.74 -7.26 3.83
CA ILE A 427 -14.08 -7.12 2.52
C ILE A 427 -12.95 -8.14 2.34
N ASN A 428 -12.19 -8.42 3.41
CA ASN A 428 -11.12 -9.41 3.37
C ASN A 428 -11.66 -10.83 3.23
N LEU A 429 -12.78 -11.17 3.86
CA LEU A 429 -13.46 -12.47 3.69
C LEU A 429 -13.97 -12.65 2.27
N ASP A 430 -14.58 -11.61 1.70
CA ASP A 430 -15.07 -11.62 0.32
C ASP A 430 -13.93 -11.84 -0.68
N TYR A 431 -12.76 -11.25 -0.40
CA TYR A 431 -11.53 -11.48 -1.18
C TYR A 431 -10.99 -12.90 -1.01
N VAL A 432 -10.85 -13.40 0.23
CA VAL A 432 -10.30 -14.73 0.50
C VAL A 432 -11.14 -15.82 -0.16
N ARG A 433 -12.47 -15.67 -0.25
CA ARG A 433 -13.30 -16.58 -1.03
C ARG A 433 -12.85 -16.65 -2.49
N LYS A 434 -12.67 -15.50 -3.15
CA LYS A 434 -12.19 -15.44 -4.55
C LYS A 434 -10.77 -16.01 -4.66
N GLN A 435 -9.88 -15.65 -3.73
CA GLN A 435 -8.51 -16.14 -3.67
C GLN A 435 -8.46 -17.67 -3.57
N ARG A 436 -9.33 -18.28 -2.76
CA ARG A 436 -9.46 -19.73 -2.62
C ARG A 436 -9.82 -20.38 -3.96
N ASP A 437 -10.79 -19.81 -4.67
CA ASP A 437 -11.21 -20.30 -5.99
C ASP A 437 -10.06 -20.20 -7.00
N HIS A 438 -9.26 -19.13 -6.95
CA HIS A 438 -8.08 -18.93 -7.81
C HIS A 438 -6.95 -19.91 -7.46
N PHE A 439 -6.69 -20.14 -6.17
CA PHE A 439 -5.73 -21.15 -5.71
C PHE A 439 -6.11 -22.54 -6.21
N ILE A 440 -7.39 -22.94 -6.14
CA ILE A 440 -7.84 -24.25 -6.64
C ILE A 440 -7.52 -24.38 -8.13
N GLN A 441 -7.83 -23.35 -8.91
CA GLN A 441 -7.58 -23.29 -10.36
C GLN A 441 -6.10 -23.11 -10.73
N GLY A 442 -5.26 -22.62 -9.80
CA GLY A 442 -3.85 -22.30 -10.05
C GLY A 442 -3.61 -21.01 -10.83
N ILE A 443 -4.61 -20.15 -10.95
CA ILE A 443 -4.50 -18.86 -11.68
C ILE A 443 -4.07 -17.72 -10.74
N PRO A 444 -3.55 -16.59 -11.25
CA PRO A 444 -3.11 -15.47 -10.42
C PRO A 444 -4.25 -14.94 -9.52
N PRO A 445 -3.99 -14.48 -8.28
CA PRO A 445 -5.01 -13.86 -7.45
C PRO A 445 -5.62 -12.62 -8.11
N PHE A 446 -6.85 -12.28 -7.76
CA PHE A 446 -7.67 -11.25 -8.44
C PHE A 446 -7.01 -9.85 -8.51
N ASP A 447 -6.17 -9.50 -7.53
CA ASP A 447 -5.49 -8.20 -7.49
C ASP A 447 -4.27 -8.11 -8.42
N PHE A 448 -3.89 -9.19 -9.09
CA PHE A 448 -2.71 -9.26 -9.95
C PHE A 448 -3.10 -9.38 -11.43
N PRO A 449 -2.15 -9.10 -12.36
CA PRO A 449 -2.37 -9.34 -13.78
C PRO A 449 -2.84 -10.78 -14.02
N GLY A 450 -3.93 -10.94 -14.77
CA GLY A 450 -4.52 -12.25 -15.04
C GLY A 450 -3.67 -13.17 -15.93
N GLY A 451 -4.29 -14.26 -16.37
CA GLY A 451 -3.69 -15.26 -17.25
C GLY A 451 -3.70 -16.66 -16.64
N VAL A 452 -2.97 -17.59 -17.26
CA VAL A 452 -2.96 -19.00 -16.82
C VAL A 452 -2.22 -19.23 -15.50
N GLY A 453 -1.39 -18.28 -15.06
CA GLY A 453 -0.61 -18.38 -13.83
C GLY A 453 0.15 -19.70 -13.73
N GLU A 454 -0.03 -20.38 -12.59
CA GLU A 454 0.61 -21.66 -12.27
C GLU A 454 -0.29 -22.86 -12.62
N SER A 455 -1.43 -22.68 -13.29
CA SER A 455 -2.41 -23.75 -13.54
C SER A 455 -1.83 -24.94 -14.31
N GLN A 456 -0.76 -24.72 -15.08
CA GLN A 456 -0.04 -25.72 -15.85
C GLN A 456 1.33 -26.08 -15.26
N HIS A 457 1.69 -25.53 -14.09
CA HIS A 457 3.00 -25.80 -13.49
C HIS A 457 3.08 -27.22 -12.94
N VAL A 458 4.20 -27.88 -13.25
CA VAL A 458 4.57 -29.16 -12.66
C VAL A 458 4.94 -28.95 -11.20
N GLY A 459 4.39 -29.80 -10.32
CA GLY A 459 4.68 -29.75 -8.88
C GLY A 459 3.89 -28.68 -8.10
N ARG A 460 2.91 -28.00 -8.72
CA ARG A 460 2.04 -27.07 -8.00
C ARG A 460 1.25 -27.80 -6.91
N PRO A 461 1.30 -27.35 -5.64
CA PRO A 461 0.51 -27.94 -4.57
C PRO A 461 -0.99 -27.66 -4.75
N GLY A 462 -1.81 -28.68 -4.50
CA GLY A 462 -3.26 -28.55 -4.39
C GLY A 462 -3.74 -28.42 -2.94
N ALA A 463 -5.06 -28.42 -2.73
CA ALA A 463 -5.66 -28.28 -1.40
C ALA A 463 -5.26 -29.38 -0.40
N ALA A 464 -4.97 -30.60 -0.87
CA ALA A 464 -4.47 -31.68 -0.01
C ALA A 464 -3.09 -31.34 0.57
N ALA A 465 -2.15 -30.89 -0.27
CA ALA A 465 -0.83 -30.45 0.17
C ALA A 465 -0.92 -29.25 1.12
N LEU A 466 -1.82 -28.30 0.86
CA LEU A 466 -2.04 -27.17 1.78
C LEU A 466 -2.46 -27.65 3.19
N LYS A 467 -3.33 -28.66 3.28
CA LYS A 467 -3.75 -29.27 4.56
C LYS A 467 -2.61 -29.98 5.29
N GLU A 468 -1.67 -30.55 4.57
CA GLU A 468 -0.48 -31.18 5.16
C GLU A 468 0.54 -30.14 5.68
N LEU A 469 0.61 -28.99 5.02
CA LEU A 469 1.55 -27.90 5.35
C LEU A 469 1.05 -26.98 6.48
N SER A 470 -0.25 -26.98 6.77
CA SER A 470 -0.90 -25.96 7.60
C SER A 470 -1.60 -26.57 8.81
N ASN A 471 -1.51 -25.89 9.96
CA ASN A 471 -2.39 -26.19 11.09
C ASN A 471 -3.79 -25.60 10.87
N GLU A 472 -4.72 -25.85 11.80
CA GLU A 472 -6.10 -25.37 11.65
C GLU A 472 -6.21 -23.84 11.57
N ALA A 473 -5.42 -23.09 12.36
CA ALA A 473 -5.43 -21.63 12.31
C ALA A 473 -4.98 -21.08 10.94
N ALA A 474 -3.95 -21.69 10.35
CA ALA A 474 -3.51 -21.38 9.00
C ALA A 474 -4.57 -21.76 7.96
N LEU A 475 -5.20 -22.93 8.09
CA LEU A 475 -6.29 -23.34 7.19
C LEU A 475 -7.48 -22.37 7.26
N ARG A 476 -7.82 -21.84 8.45
CA ARG A 476 -8.81 -20.75 8.59
C ARG A 476 -8.37 -19.50 7.83
N ALA A 477 -7.11 -19.08 7.99
CA ALA A 477 -6.55 -17.93 7.30
C ALA A 477 -6.59 -18.06 5.76
N PHE A 478 -6.45 -19.28 5.23
CA PHE A 478 -6.60 -19.58 3.79
C PHE A 478 -8.07 -19.81 3.35
N GLY A 479 -9.02 -19.85 4.27
CA GLY A 479 -10.43 -20.13 3.97
C GLY A 479 -10.76 -21.62 3.72
N PHE A 480 -9.94 -22.53 4.25
CA PHE A 480 -10.07 -24.00 4.17
C PHE A 480 -10.51 -24.67 5.47
N ALA A 481 -10.77 -23.90 6.53
CA ALA A 481 -11.40 -24.36 7.77
C ALA A 481 -12.38 -23.29 8.29
N PRO A 482 -13.42 -23.70 9.06
CA PRO A 482 -14.37 -22.75 9.64
C PRO A 482 -13.68 -21.88 10.69
N PHE A 483 -14.05 -20.60 10.72
CA PHE A 483 -13.74 -19.68 11.81
C PHE A 483 -14.36 -20.18 13.11
N ASP A 484 -13.60 -20.03 14.19
CA ASP A 484 -14.10 -20.26 15.54
C ASP A 484 -14.90 -19.03 15.97
N VAL A 485 -16.22 -19.15 16.06
CA VAL A 485 -17.09 -18.05 16.49
C VAL A 485 -17.02 -17.85 18.01
N ALA A 486 -16.64 -18.89 18.77
CA ALA A 486 -16.63 -18.84 20.23
C ALA A 486 -15.50 -17.96 20.80
N VAL A 487 -14.47 -17.65 20.01
CA VAL A 487 -13.40 -16.72 20.41
C VAL A 487 -13.77 -15.25 20.24
N ALA A 488 -14.91 -14.95 19.59
CA ALA A 488 -15.37 -13.59 19.43
C ALA A 488 -15.63 -12.93 20.79
N LYS A 489 -15.13 -11.71 20.96
CA LYS A 489 -15.35 -10.95 22.20
C LYS A 489 -16.67 -10.18 22.18
N GLU A 490 -17.10 -9.76 20.99
CA GLU A 490 -18.28 -8.93 20.78
C GLU A 490 -19.20 -9.56 19.72
N GLN A 491 -20.48 -9.19 19.76
CA GLN A 491 -21.51 -9.73 18.86
C GLN A 491 -21.21 -9.42 17.39
N GLU A 492 -20.63 -8.26 17.09
CA GLU A 492 -20.27 -7.87 15.72
C GLU A 492 -19.08 -8.67 15.17
N GLU A 493 -18.13 -9.04 16.03
CA GLU A 493 -17.06 -9.98 15.67
C GLU A 493 -17.65 -11.37 15.43
N ALA A 494 -18.54 -11.86 16.30
CA ALA A 494 -19.20 -13.16 16.12
C ALA A 494 -19.97 -13.22 14.79
N SER A 495 -20.78 -12.20 14.52
CA SER A 495 -21.58 -12.09 13.29
C SER A 495 -20.70 -12.02 12.04
N LEU A 496 -19.53 -11.39 12.12
CA LEU A 496 -18.55 -11.36 11.05
C LEU A 496 -17.95 -12.76 10.79
N LEU A 497 -17.61 -13.50 11.83
CA LEU A 497 -17.02 -14.83 11.71
C LEU A 497 -18.07 -15.84 11.19
N GLU A 498 -19.32 -15.73 11.63
CA GLU A 498 -20.46 -16.45 11.05
C GLU A 498 -20.66 -16.13 9.57
N TYR A 499 -20.56 -14.84 9.20
CA TYR A 499 -20.55 -14.43 7.79
C TYR A 499 -19.40 -15.09 7.03
N GLY A 500 -18.20 -15.12 7.60
CA GLY A 500 -17.03 -15.79 7.02
C GLY A 500 -17.29 -17.27 6.75
N ASN A 501 -17.83 -17.99 7.73
CA ASN A 501 -18.19 -19.40 7.59
C ASN A 501 -19.20 -19.59 6.46
N LYS A 502 -20.27 -18.81 6.44
CA LYS A 502 -21.30 -18.86 5.38
C LYS A 502 -20.72 -18.60 3.99
N VAL A 503 -19.88 -17.57 3.84
CA VAL A 503 -19.30 -17.17 2.53
C VAL A 503 -18.28 -18.19 2.03
N LEU A 504 -17.57 -18.85 2.93
CA LEU A 504 -16.62 -19.91 2.61
C LEU A 504 -17.28 -21.29 2.45
N GLY A 505 -18.55 -21.43 2.83
CA GLY A 505 -19.34 -22.66 2.67
C GLY A 505 -19.15 -23.69 3.79
N PHE A 506 -18.98 -23.21 5.03
CA PHE A 506 -18.96 -24.02 6.24
C PHE A 506 -20.28 -23.99 7.01
#